data_AF-A0AB38YND7-F1
#
_entry.id   AF-A0AB38YND7-F1
#
_cell.length_a   1.000
_cell.length_b   1.000
_cell.length_c   1.000
_cell.angle_alpha   90.00
_cell.angle_beta   90.00
_cell.angle_gamma   90.00
#
_symmetry.space_group_name_H-M   'P 1'
#
loop_
_entity.id
_entity.type
_entity.pdbx_description
1 polymer ?
#
loop_
_entity_poly.entity_id
_entity_poly.type
_entity_poly.pdbx_seq_one_letter_code
_entity_poly.pdbx_strand_id
1 'polypeptide(L)'
;MNQIKLFIQQKNIVINDLSLNFNDIKDIKEKTKLINFKNIQEGIYLFQENIYYLEEEGKIFIDIYKKEIDILFNDYFYLTKNILESKIIQNFLNLYPSLKSYCVLKSAPVLEFKGPELAWNSLLFIYDSKQASIRLNISF
;
A
#
# COMPACT_ATOMS: atom_id res chain seq x y z
N MET A 1 12.70 11.21 -7.86
CA MET A 1 11.28 10.82 -7.70
C MET A 1 11.25 9.70 -6.71
N ASN A 2 10.53 9.82 -5.59
CA ASN A 2 10.62 8.79 -4.55
C ASN A 2 9.86 7.54 -4.98
N GLN A 3 10.56 6.44 -5.25
CA GLN A 3 9.93 5.22 -5.74
C GLN A 3 9.72 4.24 -4.60
N ILE A 4 8.55 3.61 -4.59
CA ILE A 4 8.24 2.52 -3.67
C ILE A 4 8.31 1.18 -4.39
N LYS A 5 8.89 0.19 -3.71
CA LYS A 5 8.79 -1.22 -4.06
C LYS A 5 8.21 -1.99 -2.88
N LEU A 6 7.02 -2.56 -3.08
CA LEU A 6 6.44 -3.53 -2.16
C LEU A 6 7.00 -4.91 -2.51
N PHE A 7 7.51 -5.64 -1.53
CA PHE A 7 7.84 -7.05 -1.70
C PHE A 7 6.66 -7.85 -1.18
N ILE A 8 5.94 -8.59 -2.01
CA ILE A 8 4.75 -9.32 -1.53
C ILE A 8 5.11 -10.61 -0.79
N GLN A 9 6.26 -11.20 -1.12
CA GLN A 9 6.78 -12.45 -0.53
C GLN A 9 7.65 -12.23 0.72
N GLN A 10 7.91 -10.97 1.08
CA GLN A 10 8.67 -10.59 2.26
C GLN A 10 7.92 -9.44 2.91
N LYS A 11 7.76 -9.38 4.24
CA LYS A 11 7.16 -8.21 4.90
C LYS A 11 8.12 -7.00 4.83
N ASN A 12 8.32 -6.44 3.64
CA ASN A 12 9.30 -5.40 3.35
C ASN A 12 8.75 -4.38 2.33
N ILE A 13 8.97 -3.10 2.61
CA ILE A 13 8.79 -2.01 1.66
C ILE A 13 10.11 -1.27 1.53
N VAL A 14 10.54 -1.06 0.29
CA VAL A 14 11.66 -0.18 -0.03
C VAL A 14 11.14 1.15 -0.54
N ILE A 15 11.62 2.24 0.06
CA ILE A 15 11.36 3.62 -0.37
C ILE A 15 12.71 4.22 -0.72
N ASN A 16 12.94 4.48 -2.01
CA ASN A 16 14.28 4.81 -2.55
C ASN A 16 15.30 3.72 -2.20
N ASP A 17 16.32 4.05 -1.42
CA ASP A 17 17.37 3.15 -0.96
C ASP A 17 17.12 2.63 0.46
N LEU A 18 16.05 3.08 1.13
CA LEU A 18 15.69 2.61 2.46
C LEU A 18 14.81 1.37 2.39
N SER A 19 15.25 0.32 3.07
CA SER A 19 14.48 -0.90 3.34
C SER A 19 13.85 -0.88 4.73
N LEU A 20 12.51 -0.92 4.77
CA LEU A 20 11.71 -1.06 6.00
C LEU A 20 11.25 -2.51 6.13
N ASN A 21 11.80 -3.23 7.12
CA ASN A 21 11.42 -4.62 7.40
C ASN A 21 10.33 -4.68 8.46
N PHE A 22 9.17 -5.20 8.10
CA PHE A 22 7.96 -5.26 8.92
C PHE A 22 7.86 -6.55 9.76
N ASN A 23 8.89 -7.39 9.75
CA ASN A 23 9.00 -8.52 10.69
C ASN A 23 9.46 -8.08 12.09
N ASP A 24 10.14 -6.94 12.21
CA ASP A 24 10.57 -6.37 13.49
C ASP A 24 10.10 -4.93 13.65
N ILE A 25 9.08 -4.74 14.50
CA ILE A 25 8.48 -3.43 14.76
C ILE A 25 9.49 -2.42 15.34
N LYS A 26 10.52 -2.89 16.06
CA LYS A 26 11.55 -1.99 16.61
C LYS A 26 12.36 -1.35 15.47
N ASP A 27 12.77 -2.15 14.49
CA ASP A 27 13.48 -1.68 13.28
C ASP A 27 12.67 -0.61 12.55
N ILE A 28 11.36 -0.81 12.39
CA ILE A 28 10.46 0.17 11.76
C ILE A 28 10.45 1.49 12.55
N LYS A 29 10.27 1.43 13.88
CA LYS A 29 10.21 2.62 14.75
C LYS A 29 11.52 3.41 14.73
N GLU A 30 12.66 2.73 14.66
CA GLU A 30 13.97 3.37 14.61
C GLU A 30 14.22 4.00 13.24
N LYS A 31 14.00 3.26 12.15
CA LYS A 31 14.20 3.77 10.78
C LYS A 31 13.25 4.89 10.41
N THR A 32 11.98 4.83 10.85
CA THR A 32 11.02 5.94 10.62
C THR A 32 11.44 7.22 11.33
N LYS A 33 12.18 7.16 12.44
CA LYS A 33 12.75 8.36 13.08
C LYS A 33 13.95 8.95 12.35
N LEU A 34 14.64 8.15 11.53
CA LEU A 34 15.89 8.55 10.88
C LEU A 34 15.68 9.18 9.50
N ILE A 35 14.46 9.14 8.98
CA ILE A 35 14.16 9.37 7.55
C ILE A 35 12.96 10.32 7.45
N ASN A 36 12.62 10.77 6.24
CA ASN A 36 11.63 11.78 5.89
C ASN A 36 10.17 11.40 6.25
N PHE A 37 9.94 10.73 7.38
CA PHE A 37 8.65 10.54 7.98
C PHE A 37 8.41 11.61 9.06
N LYS A 38 7.20 12.16 9.06
CA LYS A 38 6.68 12.94 10.18
C LYS A 38 5.78 12.06 11.02
N ASN A 39 6.03 12.01 12.32
CA ASN A 39 5.09 11.45 13.29
C ASN A 39 3.90 12.44 13.40
N ILE A 40 2.72 12.02 12.94
CA ILE A 40 1.50 12.85 12.93
C ILE A 40 0.65 12.64 14.19
N GLN A 41 0.70 11.45 14.74
CA GLN A 41 0.14 11.02 16.02
C GLN A 41 1.04 9.87 16.48
N GLU A 42 1.28 9.73 17.78
CA GLU A 42 2.14 8.68 18.30
C GLU A 42 1.84 7.33 17.61
N GLY A 43 2.86 6.72 16.99
CA GLY A 43 2.76 5.46 16.24
C GLY A 43 2.24 5.53 14.81
N ILE A 44 1.75 6.69 14.34
CA ILE A 44 1.31 6.93 12.96
C ILE A 44 2.28 7.89 12.26
N TYR A 45 2.85 7.42 11.16
CA TYR A 45 3.90 8.12 10.40
C TYR A 45 3.44 8.42 8.98
N LEU A 46 3.68 9.64 8.51
CA LEU A 46 3.45 10.08 7.14
C LEU A 46 4.78 10.36 6.46
N PHE A 47 5.03 9.78 5.28
CA PHE A 47 6.19 10.16 4.48
C PHE A 47 5.98 11.58 3.91
N GLN A 48 6.94 12.45 4.15
CA GLN A 48 6.82 13.90 3.93
C GLN A 48 6.82 14.28 2.46
N GLU A 49 7.47 13.48 1.63
CA GLU A 49 7.61 13.74 0.21
C GLU A 49 6.61 12.94 -0.62
N ASN A 50 6.31 13.42 -1.82
CA ASN A 50 5.51 12.66 -2.76
C ASN A 50 6.25 11.36 -3.13
N ILE A 51 5.51 10.26 -3.10
CA ILE A 51 5.97 8.94 -3.52
C ILE A 51 5.26 8.54 -4.79
N TYR A 52 5.91 7.70 -5.57
CA TYR A 52 5.38 7.15 -6.80
C TYR A 52 5.38 5.64 -6.68
N TYR A 53 4.20 5.06 -6.84
CA TYR A 53 4.00 3.62 -6.84
C TYR A 53 2.95 3.27 -7.90
N LEU A 54 3.18 2.18 -8.63
CA LEU A 54 2.29 1.77 -9.73
C LEU A 54 2.08 2.88 -10.78
N GLU A 55 3.12 3.67 -11.02
CA GLU A 55 3.12 4.83 -11.94
C GLU A 55 2.24 6.02 -11.52
N GLU A 56 1.68 5.98 -10.32
CA GLU A 56 0.83 7.04 -9.78
C GLU A 56 1.48 7.67 -8.55
N GLU A 57 1.21 8.97 -8.36
CA GLU A 57 1.58 9.66 -7.13
C GLU A 57 0.68 9.19 -5.98
N GLY A 58 1.29 8.94 -4.82
CA GLY A 58 0.55 8.54 -3.63
C GLY A 58 1.08 9.18 -2.36
N LYS A 59 0.36 8.92 -1.26
CA LYS A 59 0.78 9.23 0.10
C LYS A 59 0.82 7.94 0.90
N ILE A 60 1.93 7.70 1.61
CA ILE A 60 2.08 6.53 2.47
C ILE A 60 1.93 6.92 3.94
N PHE A 61 1.09 6.17 4.64
CA PHE A 61 0.90 6.21 6.07
C PHE A 61 1.29 4.85 6.65
N ILE A 62 2.02 4.86 7.76
CA ILE A 62 2.35 3.66 8.52
C ILE A 62 1.76 3.82 9.92
N ASP A 63 0.79 2.98 10.26
CA ASP A 63 0.23 2.86 11.60
C ASP A 63 0.84 1.62 12.28
N ILE A 64 1.82 1.86 13.15
CA ILE A 64 2.55 0.78 13.84
C ILE A 64 1.68 0.09 14.89
N TYR A 65 0.69 0.79 15.45
CA TYR A 65 -0.19 0.21 16.47
C TYR A 65 -1.22 -0.73 15.86
N LYS A 66 -1.82 -0.33 14.73
CA LYS A 66 -2.71 -1.21 13.97
C LYS A 66 -1.97 -2.24 13.13
N LYS A 67 -0.64 -2.07 12.97
CA LYS A 67 0.20 -2.85 12.07
C LYS A 67 -0.30 -2.79 10.64
N GLU A 68 -0.55 -1.58 10.18
CA GLU A 68 -1.11 -1.28 8.87
C GLU A 68 -0.25 -0.26 8.12
N ILE A 69 -0.26 -0.39 6.79
CA ILE A 69 0.33 0.55 5.86
C ILE A 69 -0.75 0.93 4.86
N ASP A 70 -1.01 2.21 4.72
CA ASP A 70 -1.94 2.75 3.74
C ASP A 70 -1.15 3.52 2.67
N ILE A 71 -1.32 3.13 1.40
CA ILE A 71 -0.89 3.93 0.26
C ILE A 71 -2.15 4.50 -0.40
N LEU A 72 -2.32 5.81 -0.32
CA LEU A 72 -3.45 6.54 -0.88
C LEU A 72 -3.08 7.11 -2.24
N PHE A 73 -3.89 6.80 -3.24
CA PHE A 73 -3.79 7.36 -4.58
C PHE A 73 -5.00 8.25 -4.85
N ASN A 74 -4.75 9.43 -5.41
CA ASN A 74 -5.82 10.30 -5.91
C ASN A 74 -6.16 9.86 -7.33
N ASP A 75 -7.10 8.93 -7.47
CA ASP A 75 -7.56 8.46 -8.78
C ASP A 75 -8.89 9.17 -9.12
N TYR A 76 -8.77 10.41 -9.60
CA TYR A 76 -9.93 11.17 -10.08
C TYR A 76 -10.54 10.58 -11.36
N PHE A 77 -9.85 9.65 -12.04
CA PHE A 77 -10.11 9.38 -13.45
C PHE A 77 -11.07 8.22 -13.74
N TYR A 78 -11.37 7.32 -12.80
CA TYR A 78 -12.21 6.16 -13.14
C TYR A 78 -13.24 5.81 -12.06
N LEU A 79 -14.40 6.45 -12.19
CA LEU A 79 -15.72 5.94 -11.76
C LEU A 79 -16.11 4.72 -12.63
N THR A 80 -15.29 3.66 -12.67
CA THR A 80 -15.77 2.39 -13.20
C THR A 80 -16.60 1.74 -12.11
N LYS A 81 -17.77 1.20 -12.45
CA LYS A 81 -18.64 0.46 -11.52
C LYS A 81 -17.94 -0.77 -10.90
N ASN A 82 -16.71 -1.06 -11.34
CA ASN A 82 -15.88 -2.18 -10.95
C ASN A 82 -14.45 -1.72 -10.64
N ILE A 83 -14.02 -1.86 -9.39
CA ILE A 83 -12.66 -1.55 -8.91
C ILE A 83 -11.57 -2.30 -9.71
N LEU A 84 -11.88 -3.48 -10.27
CA LEU A 84 -10.94 -4.25 -11.09
C LEU A 84 -10.48 -3.49 -12.34
N GLU A 85 -11.30 -2.57 -12.88
CA GLU A 85 -10.96 -1.80 -14.07
C GLU A 85 -10.06 -0.59 -13.78
N SER A 86 -9.81 -0.25 -12.51
CA SER A 86 -8.92 0.85 -12.16
C SER A 86 -7.50 0.61 -12.68
N LYS A 87 -6.89 1.67 -13.22
CA LYS A 87 -5.50 1.69 -13.68
C LYS A 87 -4.54 1.21 -12.59
N ILE A 88 -4.75 1.63 -11.34
CA ILE A 88 -3.90 1.25 -10.21
C ILE A 88 -3.96 -0.27 -9.97
N ILE A 89 -5.15 -0.86 -10.02
CA ILE A 89 -5.33 -2.31 -9.86
C ILE A 89 -4.69 -3.07 -11.03
N GLN A 90 -4.88 -2.60 -12.26
CA GLN A 90 -4.27 -3.21 -13.43
C GLN A 90 -2.73 -3.16 -13.37
N ASN A 91 -2.17 -2.01 -12.97
CA ASN A 91 -0.73 -1.87 -12.77
C ASN A 91 -0.22 -2.80 -11.65
N PHE A 92 -0.95 -2.94 -10.55
CA PHE A 92 -0.60 -3.87 -9.47
C PHE A 92 -0.60 -5.33 -9.94
N LEU A 93 -1.64 -5.74 -10.68
CA LEU A 93 -1.74 -7.09 -11.23
C LEU A 93 -0.69 -7.39 -12.31
N ASN A 94 -0.25 -6.38 -13.05
CA ASN A 94 0.85 -6.51 -13.99
C ASN A 94 2.20 -6.64 -13.28
N LEU A 95 2.37 -5.94 -12.16
CA LEU A 95 3.57 -6.05 -11.31
C LEU A 95 3.64 -7.39 -10.58
N TYR A 96 2.50 -7.94 -10.16
CA TYR A 96 2.40 -9.25 -9.48
C TYR A 96 1.41 -10.19 -10.18
N PRO A 97 1.76 -10.75 -11.36
CA PRO A 97 0.85 -11.56 -12.16
C PRO A 97 0.31 -12.80 -11.44
N SER A 98 1.09 -13.40 -10.54
CA SER A 98 0.67 -14.55 -9.74
C SER A 98 -0.56 -14.27 -8.87
N LEU A 99 -0.75 -13.02 -8.44
CA LEU A 99 -1.88 -12.62 -7.62
C LEU A 99 -3.20 -12.50 -8.39
N LYS A 100 -3.20 -12.58 -9.73
CA LYS A 100 -4.43 -12.53 -10.56
C LYS A 100 -5.43 -13.63 -10.21
N SER A 101 -4.94 -14.85 -9.95
CA SER A 101 -5.79 -16.00 -9.58
C SER A 101 -6.29 -15.96 -8.13
N TYR A 102 -5.81 -14.98 -7.37
CA TYR A 102 -5.89 -14.88 -5.92
C TYR A 102 -6.59 -13.59 -5.45
N CYS A 103 -7.12 -12.81 -6.40
CA CYS A 103 -7.92 -11.63 -6.10
C CYS A 103 -9.40 -12.02 -5.92
N VAL A 104 -10.00 -11.56 -4.83
CA VAL A 104 -11.39 -11.82 -4.48
C VAL A 104 -12.09 -10.49 -4.23
N LEU A 105 -13.17 -10.24 -4.96
CA LEU A 105 -14.05 -9.11 -4.67
C LEU A 105 -14.89 -9.46 -3.43
N LYS A 106 -14.56 -8.86 -2.28
CA LYS A 106 -15.25 -9.12 -1.01
C LYS A 106 -16.60 -8.40 -0.93
N SER A 107 -16.64 -7.20 -1.45
CA SER A 107 -17.84 -6.38 -1.64
C SER A 107 -17.51 -5.31 -2.69
N ALA A 108 -18.50 -4.69 -3.32
CA ALA A 108 -18.25 -3.38 -3.92
C ALA A 108 -18.11 -2.41 -2.73
N PRO A 109 -16.97 -1.71 -2.50
CA PRO A 109 -15.81 -1.49 -3.37
C PRO A 109 -14.46 -1.96 -2.76
N VAL A 110 -14.38 -3.20 -2.27
CA VAL A 110 -13.19 -3.79 -1.64
C VAL A 110 -12.71 -5.02 -2.39
N LEU A 111 -11.49 -4.94 -2.91
CA LEU A 111 -10.77 -6.04 -3.55
C LEU A 111 -9.69 -6.56 -2.61
N GLU A 112 -9.72 -7.86 -2.33
CA GLU A 112 -8.77 -8.52 -1.42
C GLU A 112 -7.87 -9.47 -2.19
N PHE A 113 -6.59 -9.52 -1.83
CA PHE A 113 -5.62 -10.44 -2.38
C PHE A 113 -5.20 -11.48 -1.33
N LYS A 114 -5.23 -12.77 -1.69
CA LYS A 114 -4.78 -13.88 -0.82
C LYS A 114 -4.09 -14.96 -1.62
N GLY A 115 -2.91 -15.38 -1.18
CA GLY A 115 -2.29 -16.55 -1.78
C GLY A 115 -1.06 -17.00 -1.01
N PRO A 116 -0.51 -18.17 -1.34
CA PRO A 116 0.70 -18.69 -0.70
C PRO A 116 1.93 -17.79 -0.91
N GLU A 117 1.89 -16.90 -1.91
CA GLU A 117 2.96 -15.96 -2.23
C GLU A 117 2.89 -14.65 -1.41
N LEU A 118 1.83 -14.44 -0.63
CA LEU A 118 1.65 -13.24 0.17
C LEU A 118 2.16 -13.47 1.60
N ALA A 119 3.29 -12.86 1.94
CA ALA A 119 3.85 -12.88 3.30
C ALA A 119 3.10 -11.92 4.25
N TRP A 120 2.37 -10.94 3.72
CA TRP A 120 1.57 -9.99 4.49
C TRP A 120 0.29 -10.64 5.03
N ASN A 121 -0.20 -10.15 6.17
CA ASN A 121 -1.40 -10.73 6.79
C ASN A 121 -2.65 -10.47 5.92
N SER A 122 -2.70 -9.30 5.28
CA SER A 122 -3.72 -8.96 4.29
C SER A 122 -3.22 -7.86 3.35
N LEU A 123 -3.75 -7.88 2.12
CA LEU A 123 -3.53 -6.86 1.11
C LEU A 123 -4.87 -6.51 0.45
N LEU A 124 -5.34 -5.29 0.69
CA LEU A 124 -6.68 -4.83 0.32
C LEU A 124 -6.59 -3.56 -0.52
N PHE A 125 -7.29 -3.53 -1.64
CA PHE A 125 -7.63 -2.29 -2.32
C PHE A 125 -9.05 -1.88 -1.97
N ILE A 126 -9.19 -0.67 -1.45
CA ILE A 126 -10.46 -0.10 -1.00
C ILE A 126 -10.68 1.19 -1.79
N TYR A 127 -11.78 1.27 -2.51
CA TYR A 127 -12.14 2.49 -3.24
C TYR A 127 -13.13 3.34 -2.43
N ASP A 128 -12.82 4.62 -2.23
CA ASP A 128 -13.69 5.61 -1.61
C ASP A 128 -14.30 6.50 -2.70
N SER A 129 -15.56 6.26 -3.01
CA SER A 129 -16.29 7.02 -4.03
C SER A 129 -16.54 8.48 -3.65
N LYS A 130 -16.53 8.83 -2.35
CA LYS A 130 -16.73 10.21 -1.90
C LYS A 130 -15.47 11.05 -2.10
N GLN A 131 -14.30 10.42 -1.95
CA GLN A 131 -13.01 11.08 -2.06
C GLN A 131 -12.35 10.90 -3.43
N ALA A 132 -12.96 10.08 -4.32
CA ALA A 132 -12.37 9.67 -5.58
C ALA A 132 -10.92 9.17 -5.39
N SER A 133 -10.75 8.27 -4.42
CA SER A 133 -9.44 7.75 -4.04
C SER A 133 -9.44 6.24 -3.94
N ILE A 134 -8.27 5.65 -4.19
CA ILE A 134 -8.00 4.24 -3.98
C ILE A 134 -6.96 4.13 -2.87
N ARG A 135 -7.24 3.28 -1.89
CA ARG A 135 -6.32 2.93 -0.82
C ARG A 135 -5.84 1.50 -1.01
N LEU A 136 -4.53 1.33 -1.07
CA LEU A 136 -3.91 0.04 -0.81
C LEU A 136 -3.60 -0.05 0.69
N ASN A 137 -4.34 -0.88 1.40
CA ASN A 137 -4.12 -1.20 2.81
C ASN A 137 -3.39 -2.54 2.92
N ILE A 138 -2.30 -2.56 3.68
CA ILE A 138 -1.43 -3.71 3.87
C ILE A 138 -1.27 -3.95 5.37
N SER A 139 -1.64 -5.13 5.85
CA SER A 139 -1.49 -5.49 7.28
C SER A 139 -0.30 -6.42 7.49
N PHE A 140 0.45 -6.24 8.59
CA PHE A 140 1.68 -6.99 8.90
C PHE A 140 1.74 -7.58 10.31
#